data_AF-A0A6A6XPU2-F1
#
_entry.id   AF-A0A6A6XPU2-F1
#
_cell.length_a   1.000
_cell.length_b   1.000
_cell.length_c   1.000
_cell.angle_alpha   90.00
_cell.angle_beta   90.00
_cell.angle_gamma   90.00
#
_symmetry.space_group_name_H-M   'P 1'
#
loop_
_entity.id
_entity.type
_entity.pdbx_description
1 polymer ?
#
loop_
_entity_poly.entity_id
_entity_poly.type
_entity_poly.pdbx_seq_one_letter_code
_entity_poly.pdbx_strand_id
1 'polypeptide(L)'
;MPGVPSGRGCDGCRKQKKKCDQAKPSCSRCARLNMPCIGAGKQRFKFKEERGVSASAQSGRSTTPASVPDSPTSSLTILANGFINAIKWSTDMRFNLAWSYGIFLQEIPSRLGTNEALDSAVEAVTDAHSTACCLQKPTPSNLVYYSKALRNLKACLDDPMKATSANTLAAVMILLICQSILGISNRRYTGHGEGAARILKIRGRYYNPHDKFESTLLLSLRGPVVFEGCFNPRIQFTRNEWKTLVENHLDASYPEGRMMRCVARAPDFIRRGKALLLGQTTDFTLLPEMQENYKVLKSVLAEFLARLASLEAKQAVGISLSYLDIQMQIYTSHQRLYGVTLVIGIILNRSLSSLDVLNAPSLQAECEEFVKGIISIWKNIANYKPIGSACLGLFLNMAWAGTSDISLRKDIEEIMAELESGFILGNFPKSTHRELAEVEGHLRLLKSASYDGQDDEGRQAE
;
A
#
# COMPACT_ATOMS: atom_id res chain seq x y z
N MET A 1 30.05 -41.20 -21.17
CA MET A 1 29.02 -40.97 -20.13
C MET A 1 27.92 -42.03 -20.25
N PRO A 2 27.42 -42.64 -19.17
CA PRO A 2 26.31 -43.59 -19.25
C PRO A 2 25.01 -42.84 -19.60
N GLY A 3 24.43 -43.20 -20.74
CA GLY A 3 23.25 -42.58 -21.34
C GLY A 3 21.99 -42.63 -20.46
N VAL A 4 21.05 -41.74 -20.75
CA VAL A 4 19.71 -41.71 -20.13
C VAL A 4 19.06 -43.10 -20.28
N PRO A 5 18.51 -43.72 -19.22
CA PRO A 5 17.95 -45.06 -19.33
C PRO A 5 16.72 -45.07 -20.26
N SER A 6 16.88 -45.51 -21.50
CA SER A 6 15.80 -45.69 -22.49
C SER A 6 14.92 -46.91 -22.23
N GLY A 7 15.24 -47.71 -21.21
CA GLY A 7 14.57 -48.98 -20.91
C GLY A 7 13.13 -48.82 -20.41
N ARG A 8 12.19 -49.43 -21.14
CA ARG A 8 10.74 -49.47 -20.85
C ARG A 8 10.31 -50.65 -19.95
N GLY A 9 11.24 -51.22 -19.19
CA GLY A 9 10.96 -52.33 -18.27
C GLY A 9 10.20 -51.88 -17.02
N CYS A 10 9.32 -52.76 -16.50
CA CYS A 10 8.58 -52.50 -15.27
C CYS A 10 9.49 -52.42 -14.02
N ASP A 11 8.97 -51.86 -12.93
CA ASP A 11 9.73 -51.69 -11.69
C ASP A 11 10.21 -53.00 -11.08
N GLY A 12 9.37 -54.04 -11.11
CA GLY A 12 9.70 -55.36 -10.56
C GLY A 12 10.92 -55.99 -11.23
N CYS A 13 10.92 -56.03 -12.56
CA CYS A 13 12.04 -56.58 -13.33
C CYS A 13 13.31 -55.74 -13.21
N ARG A 14 13.21 -54.39 -13.14
CA ARG A 14 14.37 -53.50 -12.96
C ARG A 14 15.01 -53.63 -11.58
N LYS A 15 14.21 -53.67 -10.49
CA LYS A 15 14.73 -53.88 -9.14
C LYS A 15 15.53 -55.18 -9.03
N GLN A 16 15.08 -56.23 -9.73
CA GLN A 16 15.77 -57.52 -9.79
C GLN A 16 16.89 -57.57 -10.85
N LYS A 17 17.13 -56.49 -11.61
CA LYS A 17 18.09 -56.41 -12.73
C LYS A 17 17.89 -57.51 -13.78
N LYS A 18 16.63 -57.81 -14.13
CA LYS A 18 16.24 -58.82 -15.14
C LYS A 18 15.48 -58.20 -16.31
N LYS A 19 15.56 -58.83 -17.48
CA LYS A 19 14.90 -58.36 -18.72
C LYS A 19 13.38 -58.42 -18.56
N CYS A 20 12.70 -57.38 -19.03
CA CYS A 20 11.25 -57.26 -19.06
C CYS A 20 10.77 -57.38 -20.51
N ASP A 21 9.77 -58.21 -20.77
CA ASP A 21 9.15 -58.40 -22.09
C ASP A 21 8.13 -57.31 -22.45
N GLN A 22 7.75 -56.48 -21.48
CA GLN A 22 6.88 -55.30 -21.64
C GLN A 22 5.42 -55.64 -22.00
N ALA A 23 4.99 -56.89 -21.80
CA ALA A 23 3.60 -57.29 -22.02
C ALA A 23 2.64 -56.52 -21.07
N LYS A 24 1.43 -56.25 -21.55
CA LYS A 24 0.34 -55.60 -20.80
C LYS A 24 -0.78 -56.62 -20.57
N PRO A 25 -1.48 -56.60 -19.41
CA PRO A 25 -1.36 -55.64 -18.31
C PRO A 25 -0.17 -55.89 -17.36
N SER A 26 0.45 -57.08 -17.41
CA SER A 26 1.63 -57.44 -16.63
C SER A 26 2.63 -58.22 -17.49
N CYS A 27 3.93 -58.01 -17.25
CA CYS A 27 5.00 -58.75 -17.92
C CYS A 27 4.99 -60.24 -17.50
N SER A 28 5.41 -61.17 -18.37
CA SER A 28 5.27 -62.61 -18.12
C SER A 28 6.00 -63.06 -16.85
N ARG A 29 7.10 -62.38 -16.51
CA ARG A 29 7.86 -62.65 -15.29
C ARG A 29 7.13 -62.20 -14.02
N CYS A 30 6.55 -61.00 -14.02
CA CYS A 30 5.78 -60.51 -12.88
C CYS A 30 4.50 -61.32 -12.68
N ALA A 31 3.87 -61.76 -13.78
CA ALA A 31 2.73 -62.67 -13.72
C ALA A 31 3.11 -64.02 -13.10
N ARG A 32 4.21 -64.65 -13.56
CA ARG A 32 4.67 -65.95 -13.02
C ARG A 32 5.13 -65.87 -11.56
N LEU A 33 5.75 -64.76 -11.16
CA LEU A 33 6.22 -64.54 -9.79
C LEU A 33 5.14 -63.93 -8.87
N ASN A 34 3.90 -63.80 -9.37
CA ASN A 34 2.77 -63.19 -8.69
C ASN A 34 3.12 -61.88 -7.97
N MET A 35 3.82 -60.98 -8.66
CA MET A 35 4.30 -59.71 -8.11
C MET A 35 3.76 -58.50 -8.88
N PRO A 36 3.58 -57.34 -8.23
CA PRO A 36 3.05 -56.13 -8.88
C PRO A 36 3.91 -55.67 -10.08
N CYS A 37 3.28 -55.48 -11.24
CA CYS A 37 3.94 -55.05 -12.47
C CYS A 37 3.64 -53.58 -12.81
N ILE A 38 4.42 -52.66 -12.23
CA ILE A 38 4.18 -51.22 -12.40
C ILE A 38 5.01 -50.67 -13.57
N GLY A 39 4.31 -50.13 -14.57
CA GLY A 39 4.91 -49.37 -15.67
C GLY A 39 5.57 -50.21 -16.78
N ALA A 40 5.10 -51.44 -17.02
CA ALA A 40 5.52 -52.23 -18.20
C ALA A 40 5.21 -51.46 -19.50
N GLY A 41 6.23 -51.27 -20.34
CA GLY A 41 6.10 -50.59 -21.63
C GLY A 41 5.97 -49.06 -21.56
N LYS A 42 5.99 -48.46 -20.35
CA LYS A 42 5.95 -46.99 -20.18
C LYS A 42 7.37 -46.42 -20.16
N GLN A 43 7.59 -45.35 -20.92
CA GLN A 43 8.85 -44.60 -20.88
C GLN A 43 8.92 -43.77 -19.59
N ARG A 44 10.05 -43.85 -18.88
CA ARG A 44 10.27 -43.11 -17.64
C ARG A 44 11.24 -41.97 -17.89
N PHE A 45 10.87 -40.79 -17.43
CA PHE A 45 11.73 -39.62 -17.43
C PHE A 45 12.42 -39.54 -16.07
N LYS A 46 13.75 -39.36 -16.08
CA LYS A 46 14.52 -39.02 -14.88
C LYS A 46 14.90 -37.56 -15.01
N PHE A 47 14.34 -36.70 -14.17
CA PHE A 47 14.87 -35.35 -14.02
C PHE A 47 16.31 -35.46 -13.53
N LYS A 48 17.24 -34.96 -14.33
CA LYS A 48 18.63 -34.74 -13.94
C LYS A 48 18.78 -33.24 -13.76
N GLU A 49 19.24 -32.80 -12.60
CA GLU A 49 19.84 -31.49 -12.49
C GLU A 49 21.07 -31.46 -13.40
N GLU A 50 21.07 -30.56 -14.36
CA GLU A 50 22.17 -30.36 -15.29
C GLU A 50 23.29 -29.61 -14.56
N ARG A 51 24.13 -30.36 -13.85
CA ARG A 51 25.48 -29.88 -13.53
C ARG A 51 26.29 -30.00 -14.81
N GLY A 52 26.61 -28.85 -15.40
CA GLY A 52 27.32 -28.72 -16.68
C GLY A 52 28.52 -29.67 -16.77
N VAL A 53 28.57 -30.39 -17.88
CA VAL A 53 29.61 -31.37 -18.18
C VAL A 53 30.88 -30.65 -18.58
N SER A 54 31.90 -30.65 -17.71
CA SER A 54 33.28 -30.34 -18.12
C SER A 54 33.81 -31.51 -18.96
N ALA A 55 33.90 -31.30 -20.28
CA ALA A 55 34.64 -32.18 -21.17
C ALA A 55 36.14 -31.85 -21.09
N SER A 56 36.94 -32.88 -20.86
CA SER A 56 38.40 -32.83 -20.93
C SER A 56 38.85 -32.64 -22.38
N ALA A 57 39.58 -31.55 -22.67
CA ALA A 57 40.45 -31.44 -23.83
C ALA A 57 41.59 -30.45 -23.53
N GLN A 58 42.78 -30.81 -24.01
CA GLN A 58 44.09 -30.33 -23.64
C GLN A 58 44.42 -28.90 -24.10
N SER A 59 45.32 -28.27 -23.32
CA SER A 59 46.41 -27.39 -23.73
C SER A 59 46.08 -26.13 -24.56
N GLY A 60 46.23 -24.97 -23.92
CA GLY A 60 46.74 -23.77 -24.58
C GLY A 60 46.02 -22.48 -24.26
N ARG A 61 46.75 -21.59 -23.57
CA ARG A 61 46.59 -20.12 -23.50
C ARG A 61 45.64 -19.55 -22.44
N SER A 62 46.26 -18.85 -21.49
CA SER A 62 45.67 -18.05 -20.42
C SER A 62 44.56 -17.13 -20.91
N THR A 63 43.34 -17.39 -20.46
CA THR A 63 42.31 -16.38 -20.21
C THR A 63 41.61 -16.80 -18.92
N THR A 64 41.56 -15.88 -17.96
CA THR A 64 40.93 -16.06 -16.65
C THR A 64 39.47 -16.53 -16.80
N PRO A 65 39.00 -17.54 -16.05
CA PRO A 65 37.60 -17.95 -16.13
C PRO A 65 36.73 -16.83 -15.58
N ALA A 66 35.77 -16.37 -16.38
CA ALA A 66 34.71 -15.48 -15.90
C ALA A 66 33.96 -16.20 -14.78
N SER A 67 34.12 -15.71 -13.55
CA SER A 67 33.35 -16.14 -12.40
C SER A 67 31.87 -15.90 -12.68
N VAL A 68 31.06 -16.94 -12.53
CA VAL A 68 29.61 -16.75 -12.29
C VAL A 68 29.51 -15.78 -11.12
N PRO A 69 28.69 -14.70 -11.17
CA PRO A 69 28.58 -13.79 -10.04
C PRO A 69 28.19 -14.60 -8.80
N ASP A 70 28.99 -14.50 -7.74
CA ASP A 70 28.62 -15.06 -6.45
C ASP A 70 27.23 -14.54 -6.06
N SER A 71 26.42 -15.42 -5.45
CA SER A 71 25.22 -14.99 -4.72
C SER A 71 25.58 -13.79 -3.83
N PRO A 72 24.73 -12.76 -3.73
CA PRO A 72 25.06 -11.50 -3.09
C PRO A 72 25.72 -11.73 -1.72
N THR A 73 26.99 -11.38 -1.60
CA THR A 73 27.84 -11.72 -0.45
C THR A 73 27.67 -10.76 0.73
N SER A 74 27.11 -9.57 0.50
CA SER A 74 26.82 -8.59 1.55
C SER A 74 25.34 -8.60 1.95
N SER A 75 25.08 -8.44 3.25
CA SER A 75 23.72 -8.27 3.80
C SER A 75 22.96 -7.12 3.13
N LEU A 76 23.67 -6.05 2.78
CA LEU A 76 23.12 -4.90 2.07
C LEU A 76 22.61 -5.26 0.67
N THR A 77 23.35 -6.10 -0.07
CA THR A 77 22.93 -6.56 -1.40
C THR A 77 21.72 -7.49 -1.33
N ILE A 78 21.66 -8.35 -0.30
CA ILE A 78 20.48 -9.20 -0.05
C ILE A 78 19.26 -8.34 0.24
N LEU A 79 19.40 -7.35 1.12
CA LEU A 79 18.34 -6.40 1.45
C LEU A 79 17.86 -5.63 0.21
N ALA A 80 18.80 -5.05 -0.53
CA ALA A 80 18.50 -4.29 -1.74
C ALA A 80 17.75 -5.16 -2.77
N ASN A 81 18.20 -6.40 -2.99
CA ASN A 81 17.54 -7.31 -3.94
C ASN A 81 16.14 -7.74 -3.47
N GLY A 82 15.96 -8.01 -2.17
CA GLY A 82 14.65 -8.28 -1.57
C GLY A 82 13.67 -7.12 -1.80
N PHE A 83 14.12 -5.90 -1.51
CA PHE A 83 13.30 -4.69 -1.69
C PHE A 83 13.03 -4.37 -3.17
N ILE A 84 14.02 -4.53 -4.07
CA ILE A 84 13.85 -4.35 -5.53
C ILE A 84 12.73 -5.25 -6.07
N ASN A 85 12.65 -6.50 -5.59
CA ASN A 85 11.58 -7.41 -5.98
C ASN A 85 10.18 -6.93 -5.55
N ALA A 86 10.07 -6.14 -4.49
CA ALA A 86 8.82 -5.57 -4.03
C ALA A 86 8.37 -4.31 -4.80
N ILE A 87 9.26 -3.69 -5.60
CA ILE A 87 9.00 -2.38 -6.24
C ILE A 87 9.16 -2.37 -7.77
N LYS A 88 9.81 -3.37 -8.37
CA LYS A 88 10.07 -3.41 -9.81
C LYS A 88 8.77 -3.44 -10.62
N TRP A 89 8.77 -2.81 -11.80
CA TRP A 89 7.60 -2.70 -12.68
C TRP A 89 7.00 -4.04 -13.12
N SER A 90 7.80 -5.11 -13.13
CA SER A 90 7.36 -6.46 -13.46
C SER A 90 6.70 -7.20 -12.30
N THR A 91 6.68 -6.62 -11.09
CA THR A 91 5.95 -7.17 -9.96
C THR A 91 4.46 -6.86 -10.10
N ASP A 92 3.63 -7.90 -10.01
CA ASP A 92 2.17 -7.82 -10.04
C ASP A 92 1.66 -6.75 -9.06
N MET A 93 0.68 -5.95 -9.50
CA MET A 93 0.10 -4.83 -8.77
C MET A 93 -0.40 -5.21 -7.37
N ARG A 94 -0.82 -6.47 -7.19
CA ARG A 94 -1.23 -7.01 -5.88
C ARG A 94 -0.17 -6.89 -4.81
N PHE A 95 1.09 -6.94 -5.23
CA PHE A 95 2.26 -7.01 -4.35
C PHE A 95 3.23 -5.84 -4.55
N ASN A 96 2.96 -4.91 -5.46
CA ASN A 96 3.92 -3.87 -5.81
C ASN A 96 3.83 -2.67 -4.84
N LEU A 97 4.87 -2.48 -4.01
CA LEU A 97 4.92 -1.37 -3.05
C LEU A 97 5.00 0.00 -3.73
N ALA A 98 5.77 0.14 -4.82
CA ALA A 98 5.89 1.41 -5.53
C ALA A 98 4.57 1.85 -6.16
N TRP A 99 3.81 0.89 -6.69
CA TRP A 99 2.47 1.14 -7.21
C TRP A 99 1.47 1.53 -6.10
N SER A 100 1.53 0.86 -4.94
CA SER A 100 0.62 1.16 -3.82
C SER A 100 0.94 2.47 -3.11
N TYR A 101 2.21 2.76 -2.85
CA TYR A 101 2.63 3.81 -1.91
C TYR A 101 3.45 4.95 -2.54
N GLY A 102 3.91 4.78 -3.79
CA GLY A 102 4.51 5.87 -4.57
C GLY A 102 5.88 5.54 -5.17
N ILE A 103 6.18 6.27 -6.25
CA ILE A 103 7.38 6.06 -7.07
C ILE A 103 8.70 6.39 -6.38
N PHE A 104 8.69 7.13 -5.26
CA PHE A 104 9.89 7.46 -4.50
C PHE A 104 10.63 6.20 -4.01
N LEU A 105 9.91 5.09 -3.82
CA LEU A 105 10.48 3.80 -3.43
C LEU A 105 11.51 3.29 -4.45
N GLN A 106 11.43 3.70 -5.72
CA GLN A 106 12.40 3.33 -6.77
C GLN A 106 13.78 3.95 -6.57
N GLU A 107 13.88 5.05 -5.83
CA GLU A 107 15.13 5.75 -5.53
C GLU A 107 15.78 5.26 -4.23
N ILE A 108 15.13 4.36 -3.49
CA ILE A 108 15.63 3.86 -2.20
C ILE A 108 16.83 2.91 -2.36
N PRO A 109 16.87 1.96 -3.32
CA PRO A 109 17.99 1.03 -3.42
C PRO A 109 19.37 1.69 -3.54
N SER A 110 19.46 2.83 -4.25
CA SER A 110 20.70 3.59 -4.41
C SER A 110 21.12 4.37 -3.15
N ARG A 111 20.25 4.44 -2.15
CA ARG A 111 20.46 5.16 -0.88
C ARG A 111 20.75 4.24 0.30
N LEU A 112 20.61 2.92 0.11
CA LEU A 112 20.89 1.94 1.15
C LEU A 112 22.38 1.98 1.54
N GLY A 113 22.65 1.80 2.84
CA GLY A 113 24.00 1.87 3.41
C GLY A 113 24.45 3.29 3.80
N THR A 114 23.58 4.30 3.64
CA THR A 114 23.92 5.70 3.97
C THR A 114 23.21 6.24 5.21
N ASN A 115 22.16 5.55 5.67
CA ASN A 115 21.35 5.98 6.82
C ASN A 115 20.74 4.76 7.51
N GLU A 116 21.03 4.58 8.79
CA GLU A 116 20.70 3.39 9.56
C GLU A 116 19.20 3.27 9.82
N ALA A 117 18.48 4.40 9.92
CA ALA A 117 17.03 4.41 10.02
C ALA A 117 16.38 3.96 8.71
N LEU A 118 16.90 4.43 7.57
CA LEU A 118 16.40 4.02 6.26
C LEU A 118 16.64 2.52 6.03
N ASP A 119 17.86 2.04 6.28
CA ASP A 119 18.23 0.64 6.06
C ASP A 119 17.37 -0.32 6.91
N SER A 120 17.20 0.00 8.20
CA SER A 120 16.37 -0.81 9.10
C SER A 120 14.87 -0.72 8.79
N ALA A 121 14.38 0.44 8.32
CA ALA A 121 13.00 0.57 7.86
C ALA A 121 12.74 -0.26 6.59
N VAL A 122 13.70 -0.27 5.66
CA VAL A 122 13.64 -1.09 4.43
C VAL A 122 13.71 -2.58 4.77
N GLU A 123 14.53 -2.98 5.75
CA GLU A 123 14.56 -4.35 6.27
C GLU A 123 13.20 -4.76 6.84
N ALA A 124 12.63 -3.94 7.73
CA ALA A 124 11.34 -4.21 8.34
C ALA A 124 10.18 -4.28 7.34
N VAL A 125 10.10 -3.35 6.38
CA VAL A 125 9.03 -3.37 5.37
C VAL A 125 9.17 -4.54 4.41
N THR A 126 10.39 -4.93 4.04
CA THR A 126 10.64 -6.05 3.12
C THR A 126 10.25 -7.38 3.77
N ASP A 127 10.58 -7.55 5.05
CA ASP A 127 10.18 -8.71 5.85
C ASP A 127 8.65 -8.79 6.02
N ALA A 128 8.02 -7.68 6.45
CA ALA A 128 6.57 -7.59 6.57
C ALA A 128 5.84 -7.85 5.24
N HIS A 129 6.36 -7.28 4.15
CA HIS A 129 5.84 -7.48 2.79
C HIS A 129 5.96 -8.92 2.33
N SER A 130 7.07 -9.60 2.62
CA SER A 130 7.27 -11.01 2.27
C SER A 130 6.24 -11.90 2.98
N THR A 131 6.03 -11.69 4.28
CA THR A 131 4.96 -12.36 5.05
C THR A 131 3.58 -12.08 4.45
N ALA A 132 3.34 -10.83 4.04
CA ALA A 132 2.10 -10.42 3.40
C ALA A 132 1.85 -11.09 2.04
N CYS A 133 2.86 -11.20 1.18
CA CYS A 133 2.74 -11.88 -0.10
C CYS A 133 2.39 -13.37 0.07
N CYS A 134 2.79 -13.97 1.19
CA CYS A 134 2.42 -15.33 1.54
C CYS A 134 1.04 -15.46 2.21
N LEU A 135 0.29 -14.37 2.33
CA LEU A 135 -1.01 -14.31 3.02
C LEU A 135 -0.93 -14.82 4.47
N GLN A 136 0.17 -14.50 5.16
CA GLN A 136 0.42 -14.91 6.55
C GLN A 136 0.24 -13.74 7.53
N LYS A 137 0.01 -14.07 8.82
CA LYS A 137 -0.17 -13.06 9.87
C LYS A 137 1.18 -12.44 10.20
N PRO A 138 1.21 -11.17 10.62
CA PRO A 138 2.38 -10.59 11.26
C PRO A 138 2.92 -11.54 12.33
N THR A 139 4.19 -11.86 12.22
CA THR A 139 4.93 -12.73 13.14
C THR A 139 5.66 -11.91 14.19
N PRO A 140 6.05 -12.50 15.34
CA PRO A 140 6.91 -11.82 16.31
C PRO A 140 8.21 -11.29 15.69
N SER A 141 8.78 -12.00 14.71
CA SER A 141 9.97 -11.55 13.98
C SER A 141 9.73 -10.23 13.25
N ASN A 142 8.59 -10.10 12.55
CA ASN A 142 8.25 -8.85 11.86
C ASN A 142 8.20 -7.66 12.85
N LEU A 143 7.62 -7.88 14.05
CA LEU A 143 7.53 -6.86 15.10
C LEU A 143 8.91 -6.50 15.68
N VAL A 144 9.84 -7.45 15.76
CA VAL A 144 11.22 -7.21 16.19
C VAL A 144 11.94 -6.31 15.19
N TYR A 145 11.81 -6.56 13.88
CA TYR A 145 12.40 -5.68 12.85
C TYR A 145 11.78 -4.28 12.88
N TYR A 146 10.46 -4.17 12.99
CA TYR A 146 9.77 -2.89 13.13
C TYR A 146 10.27 -2.11 14.36
N SER A 147 10.38 -2.78 15.52
CA SER A 147 10.88 -2.17 16.75
C SER A 147 12.35 -1.74 16.66
N LYS A 148 13.19 -2.53 15.97
CA LYS A 148 14.58 -2.17 15.67
C LYS A 148 14.65 -0.90 14.82
N ALA A 149 13.82 -0.82 13.79
CA ALA A 149 13.77 0.34 12.91
C ALA A 149 13.30 1.61 13.64
N LEU A 150 12.34 1.51 14.56
CA LEU A 150 11.93 2.63 15.42
C LEU A 150 13.07 3.13 16.32
N ARG A 151 13.88 2.23 16.88
CA ARG A 151 15.06 2.61 17.69
C ARG A 151 16.11 3.34 16.86
N ASN A 152 16.40 2.85 15.66
CA ASN A 152 17.36 3.49 14.75
C ASN A 152 16.84 4.84 14.23
N LEU A 153 15.54 4.94 13.95
CA LEU A 153 14.89 6.21 13.61
C LEU A 153 15.07 7.22 14.75
N LYS A 154 14.79 6.83 16.00
CA LYS A 154 15.00 7.70 17.16
C LYS A 154 16.45 8.17 17.25
N ALA A 155 17.43 7.28 17.12
CA ALA A 155 18.84 7.65 17.14
C ALA A 155 19.20 8.64 16.01
N CYS A 156 18.65 8.48 14.81
CA CYS A 156 18.84 9.43 13.71
C CYS A 156 18.14 10.78 13.94
N LEU A 157 17.04 10.81 14.70
CA LEU A 157 16.35 12.05 15.07
C LEU A 157 17.07 12.81 16.19
N ASP A 158 17.80 12.09 17.05
CA ASP A 158 18.63 12.69 18.09
C ASP A 158 19.94 13.31 17.51
N ASP A 159 20.33 12.95 16.28
CA ASP A 159 21.44 13.55 15.52
C ASP A 159 20.95 14.75 14.69
N PRO A 160 21.43 15.99 14.93
CA PRO A 160 20.94 17.18 14.24
C PRO A 160 21.08 17.17 12.71
N MET A 161 22.12 16.52 12.18
CA MET A 161 22.37 16.43 10.74
C MET A 161 21.49 15.37 10.10
N LYS A 162 21.32 14.21 10.74
CA LYS A 162 20.48 13.13 10.21
C LYS A 162 19.00 13.43 10.36
N ALA A 163 18.58 14.14 11.41
CA ALA A 163 17.18 14.41 11.74
C ALA A 163 16.40 15.11 10.62
N THR A 164 17.09 15.96 9.85
CA THR A 164 16.50 16.77 8.77
C THR A 164 16.77 16.22 7.37
N SER A 165 17.47 15.08 7.27
CA SER A 165 17.82 14.47 6.00
C SER A 165 16.61 13.84 5.29
N ALA A 166 16.64 13.83 3.95
CA ALA A 166 15.61 13.17 3.15
C ALA A 166 15.54 11.65 3.43
N ASN A 167 16.67 11.03 3.78
CA ASN A 167 16.72 9.60 4.11
C ASN A 167 15.97 9.28 5.42
N THR A 168 16.09 10.13 6.45
CA THR A 168 15.32 9.99 7.70
C THR A 168 13.84 10.21 7.45
N LEU A 169 13.47 11.20 6.62
CA LEU A 169 12.08 11.41 6.24
C LEU A 169 11.49 10.23 5.46
N ALA A 170 12.28 9.62 4.57
CA ALA A 170 11.90 8.40 3.86
C ALA A 170 11.76 7.20 4.80
N ALA A 171 12.62 7.07 5.81
CA ALA A 171 12.48 6.05 6.84
C ALA A 171 11.13 6.16 7.59
N VAL A 172 10.69 7.38 7.93
CA VAL A 172 9.36 7.63 8.51
C VAL A 172 8.25 7.17 7.57
N MET A 173 8.34 7.51 6.28
CA MET A 173 7.35 7.09 5.29
C MET A 173 7.34 5.56 5.10
N ILE A 174 8.49 4.90 5.10
CA ILE A 174 8.59 3.43 4.98
C ILE A 174 8.07 2.74 6.25
N LEU A 175 8.29 3.31 7.43
CA LEU A 175 7.72 2.79 8.67
C LEU A 175 6.21 2.93 8.72
N LEU A 176 5.64 4.01 8.17
CA LEU A 176 4.19 4.12 7.97
C LEU A 176 3.66 2.99 7.08
N ILE A 177 4.34 2.69 5.97
CA ILE A 177 3.98 1.58 5.08
C ILE A 177 4.08 0.24 5.80
N CYS A 178 5.17 0.01 6.53
CA CYS A 178 5.37 -1.20 7.32
C CYS A 178 4.28 -1.37 8.38
N GLN A 179 3.94 -0.30 9.09
CA GLN A 179 2.86 -0.30 10.09
C GLN A 179 1.51 -0.68 9.47
N SER A 180 1.20 -0.15 8.27
CA SER A 180 -0.01 -0.53 7.53
C SER A 180 -0.03 -2.02 7.23
N ILE A 181 1.06 -2.59 6.70
CA ILE A 181 1.15 -4.02 6.37
C ILE A 181 0.98 -4.90 7.61
N LEU A 182 1.60 -4.49 8.71
CA LEU A 182 1.54 -5.20 9.98
C LEU A 182 0.20 -5.01 10.73
N GLY A 183 -0.60 -4.00 10.37
CA GLY A 183 -1.83 -3.65 11.09
C GLY A 183 -1.64 -3.31 12.53
N ILE A 184 -0.48 -2.73 12.85
CA ILE A 184 -0.23 -2.22 14.18
C ILE A 184 -1.06 -0.94 14.31
N SER A 185 -2.15 -1.03 15.07
CA SER A 185 -3.00 0.12 15.38
C SER A 185 -3.43 0.04 16.84
N ASN A 186 -2.64 0.63 17.73
CA ASN A 186 -3.00 0.79 19.14
C ASN A 186 -3.55 2.20 19.45
N ARG A 187 -3.64 3.08 18.43
CA ARG A 187 -4.03 4.48 18.57
C ARG A 187 -4.77 4.94 17.33
N ARG A 188 -5.62 5.97 17.47
CA ARG A 188 -6.38 6.60 16.38
C ARG A 188 -5.51 7.10 15.21
N TYR A 189 -4.23 7.38 15.46
CA TYR A 189 -3.26 7.82 14.45
C TYR A 189 -1.97 7.01 14.55
N THR A 190 -1.27 6.88 13.42
CA THR A 190 0.03 6.19 13.36
C THR A 190 1.14 6.97 14.07
N GLY A 191 1.01 8.31 14.13
CA GLY A 191 2.05 9.22 14.63
C GLY A 191 3.16 9.51 13.61
N HIS A 192 3.25 8.73 12.51
CA HIS A 192 4.22 8.97 11.44
C HIS A 192 3.88 10.23 10.62
N GLY A 193 2.60 10.50 10.37
CA GLY A 193 2.17 11.73 9.69
C GLY A 193 2.52 12.97 10.51
N GLU A 194 2.24 12.94 11.82
CA GLU A 194 2.66 13.99 12.76
C GLU A 194 4.18 14.15 12.82
N GLY A 195 4.93 13.06 12.93
CA GLY A 195 6.40 13.09 12.94
C GLY A 195 6.98 13.70 11.65
N ALA A 196 6.47 13.27 10.49
CA ALA A 196 6.85 13.82 9.20
C ALA A 196 6.55 15.32 9.08
N ALA A 197 5.37 15.76 9.56
CA ALA A 197 4.99 17.17 9.57
C ALA A 197 5.99 18.02 10.39
N ARG A 198 6.42 17.52 11.55
CA ARG A 198 7.43 18.21 12.39
C ARG A 198 8.79 18.28 11.70
N ILE A 199 9.25 17.19 11.10
CA ILE A 199 10.52 17.17 10.35
C ILE A 199 10.46 18.17 9.19
N LEU A 200 9.37 18.21 8.43
CA LEU A 200 9.19 19.15 7.32
C LEU A 200 9.25 20.61 7.79
N LYS A 201 8.62 20.95 8.92
CA LYS A 201 8.72 22.28 9.52
C LYS A 201 10.15 22.66 9.88
N ILE A 202 10.88 21.75 10.54
CA ILE A 202 12.26 22.00 10.97
C ILE A 202 13.18 22.20 9.77
N ARG A 203 12.95 21.45 8.67
CA ARG A 203 13.71 21.61 7.42
C ARG A 203 13.53 23.01 6.80
N GLY A 204 12.40 23.69 7.04
CA GLY A 204 12.04 24.99 6.47
C GLY A 204 11.74 24.96 4.96
N ARG A 205 12.47 24.14 4.20
CA ARG A 205 12.21 23.79 2.80
C ARG A 205 11.78 22.33 2.72
N TYR A 206 10.56 22.09 2.27
CA TYR A 206 9.96 20.74 2.28
C TYR A 206 10.60 19.78 1.28
N TYR A 207 11.09 20.30 0.14
CA TYR A 207 11.87 19.53 -0.83
C TYR A 207 12.74 20.41 -1.72
N ASN A 208 13.77 19.82 -2.33
CA ASN A 208 14.52 20.41 -3.43
C ASN A 208 13.91 19.99 -4.79
N PRO A 209 13.39 20.91 -5.62
CA PRO A 209 12.84 20.59 -6.94
C PRO A 209 13.85 19.98 -7.92
N HIS A 210 15.14 20.20 -7.71
CA HIS A 210 16.21 19.61 -8.52
C HIS A 210 16.65 18.22 -8.02
N ASP A 211 16.15 17.77 -6.87
CA ASP A 211 16.36 16.41 -6.37
C ASP A 211 15.11 15.57 -6.67
N LYS A 212 15.26 14.61 -7.58
CA LYS A 212 14.18 13.69 -7.98
C LYS A 212 13.63 12.89 -6.80
N PHE A 213 14.50 12.47 -5.88
CA PHE A 213 14.06 11.70 -4.72
C PHE A 213 13.24 12.57 -3.77
N GLU A 214 13.71 13.76 -3.42
CA GLU A 214 12.94 14.63 -2.52
C GLU A 214 11.60 15.03 -3.15
N SER A 215 11.59 15.28 -4.46
CA SER A 215 10.38 15.65 -5.21
C SER A 215 9.34 14.53 -5.20
N THR A 216 9.76 13.29 -5.45
CA THR A 216 8.87 12.12 -5.44
C THR A 216 8.49 11.69 -4.03
N LEU A 217 9.40 11.81 -3.05
CA LEU A 217 9.12 11.55 -1.64
C LEU A 217 8.04 12.49 -1.12
N LEU A 218 8.17 13.80 -1.36
CA LEU A 218 7.15 14.76 -0.93
C LEU A 218 5.82 14.54 -1.64
N LEU A 219 5.84 14.23 -2.95
CA LEU A 219 4.63 13.94 -3.74
C LEU A 219 3.79 12.83 -3.10
N SER A 220 4.43 11.79 -2.55
CA SER A 220 3.79 10.69 -1.85
C SER A 220 3.45 11.03 -0.39
N LEU A 221 4.39 11.64 0.34
CA LEU A 221 4.27 11.92 1.78
C LEU A 221 3.15 12.93 2.11
N ARG A 222 2.89 13.90 1.23
CA ARG A 222 1.84 14.91 1.45
C ARG A 222 0.45 14.29 1.65
N GLY A 223 0.18 13.11 1.06
CA GLY A 223 -1.08 12.39 1.23
C GLY A 223 -1.33 12.04 2.70
N PRO A 224 -0.54 11.12 3.28
CA PRO A 224 -0.67 10.75 4.69
C PRO A 224 -0.67 11.92 5.67
N VAL A 225 0.20 12.92 5.47
CA VAL A 225 0.28 14.07 6.37
C VAL A 225 -1.00 14.92 6.32
N VAL A 226 -1.55 15.17 5.13
CA VAL A 226 -2.80 15.95 5.00
C VAL A 226 -3.99 15.17 5.54
N PHE A 227 -4.13 13.88 5.18
CA PHE A 227 -5.24 13.07 5.66
C PHE A 227 -5.21 12.89 7.18
N GLU A 228 -4.03 12.65 7.77
CA GLU A 228 -3.91 12.63 9.23
C GLU A 228 -4.23 14.00 9.84
N GLY A 229 -3.74 15.10 9.22
CA GLY A 229 -3.97 16.47 9.68
C GLY A 229 -5.43 16.92 9.67
N CYS A 230 -6.28 16.31 8.84
CA CYS A 230 -7.72 16.53 8.90
C CYS A 230 -8.33 16.12 10.25
N PHE A 231 -7.71 15.19 10.97
CA PHE A 231 -8.25 14.61 12.18
C PHE A 231 -7.35 14.79 13.41
N ASN A 232 -6.03 14.85 13.23
CA ASN A 232 -5.05 14.96 14.32
C ASN A 232 -4.75 16.43 14.65
N PRO A 233 -5.23 16.97 15.78
CA PRO A 233 -5.01 18.38 16.15
C PRO A 233 -3.54 18.70 16.49
N ARG A 234 -2.68 17.69 16.64
CA ARG A 234 -1.24 17.88 16.87
C ARG A 234 -0.47 18.27 15.60
N ILE A 235 -1.07 18.11 14.42
CA ILE A 235 -0.48 18.58 13.17
C ILE A 235 -0.88 20.03 12.93
N GLN A 236 -0.11 20.95 13.51
CA GLN A 236 -0.40 22.38 13.48
C GLN A 236 0.33 23.08 12.34
N PHE A 237 -0.23 23.04 11.14
CA PHE A 237 0.26 23.83 10.01
C PHE A 237 -0.59 25.10 9.84
N THR A 238 0.04 26.21 9.51
CA THR A 238 -0.62 27.42 9.03
C THR A 238 -1.22 27.17 7.64
N ARG A 239 -2.12 28.06 7.19
CA ARG A 239 -2.67 28.01 5.83
C ARG A 239 -1.59 27.94 4.75
N ASN A 240 -0.51 28.72 4.90
CA ASN A 240 0.59 28.72 3.94
C ASN A 240 1.40 27.43 4.02
N GLU A 241 1.69 26.91 5.21
CA GLU A 241 2.38 25.63 5.37
C GLU A 241 1.60 24.45 4.77
N TRP A 242 0.27 24.42 4.91
CA TRP A 242 -0.59 23.45 4.24
C TRP A 242 -0.51 23.54 2.72
N LYS A 243 -0.55 24.77 2.18
CA LYS A 243 -0.40 25.03 0.74
C LYS A 243 0.96 24.54 0.24
N THR A 244 2.04 24.92 0.92
CA THR A 244 3.41 24.51 0.56
C THR A 244 3.60 22.99 0.66
N LEU A 245 2.94 22.31 1.60
CA LEU A 245 3.00 20.84 1.73
C LEU A 245 2.52 20.12 0.48
N VAL A 246 1.42 20.60 -0.11
CA VAL A 246 0.78 19.91 -1.23
C VAL A 246 1.24 20.38 -2.60
N GLU A 247 1.88 21.53 -2.71
CA GLU A 247 2.43 22.02 -3.96
C GLU A 247 3.66 21.22 -4.39
N ASN A 248 3.56 20.61 -5.57
CA ASN A 248 4.66 19.87 -6.19
C ASN A 248 4.70 20.17 -7.68
N HIS A 249 5.90 20.38 -8.23
CA HIS A 249 6.04 20.69 -9.65
C HIS A 249 5.67 19.50 -10.55
N LEU A 250 5.75 18.27 -10.04
CA LEU A 250 5.44 17.05 -10.79
C LEU A 250 3.97 16.94 -11.19
N ASP A 251 3.06 17.55 -10.43
CA ASP A 251 1.62 17.44 -10.65
C ASP A 251 0.87 18.79 -10.69
N ALA A 252 1.60 19.91 -10.77
CA ALA A 252 1.05 21.25 -10.69
C ALA A 252 -0.12 21.50 -11.66
N SER A 253 0.02 20.99 -12.89
CA SER A 253 -0.93 21.12 -13.99
C SER A 253 -1.97 20.00 -14.07
N TYR A 254 -1.90 19.02 -13.17
CA TYR A 254 -2.73 17.82 -13.22
C TYR A 254 -3.90 17.89 -12.21
N PRO A 255 -5.01 17.17 -12.46
CA PRO A 255 -6.15 17.12 -11.53
C PRO A 255 -5.76 16.69 -10.11
N GLU A 256 -4.78 15.79 -9.97
CA GLU A 256 -4.24 15.29 -8.70
C GLU A 256 -3.69 16.42 -7.83
N GLY A 257 -2.96 17.37 -8.43
CA GLY A 257 -2.43 18.52 -7.70
C GLY A 257 -3.53 19.47 -7.23
N ARG A 258 -4.57 19.67 -8.05
CA ARG A 258 -5.77 20.45 -7.65
C ARG A 258 -6.54 19.76 -6.54
N MET A 259 -6.75 18.44 -6.64
CA MET A 259 -7.35 17.62 -5.59
C MET A 259 -6.63 17.78 -4.26
N MET A 260 -5.30 17.66 -4.25
CA MET A 260 -4.49 17.80 -3.03
C MET A 260 -4.59 19.21 -2.42
N ARG A 261 -4.64 20.26 -3.25
CA ARG A 261 -4.89 21.64 -2.78
C ARG A 261 -6.26 21.81 -2.13
N CYS A 262 -7.30 21.14 -2.65
CA CYS A 262 -8.64 21.20 -2.05
C CYS A 262 -8.66 20.60 -0.63
N VAL A 263 -8.06 19.42 -0.43
CA VAL A 263 -8.05 18.76 0.90
C VAL A 263 -7.09 19.43 1.88
N ALA A 264 -6.01 20.07 1.42
CA ALA A 264 -5.10 20.82 2.29
C ALA A 264 -5.78 21.97 3.04
N ARG A 265 -6.94 22.46 2.57
CA ARG A 265 -7.74 23.48 3.25
C ARG A 265 -8.69 22.90 4.30
N ALA A 266 -8.97 21.59 4.26
CA ALA A 266 -9.93 20.94 5.15
C ALA A 266 -9.60 21.11 6.65
N PRO A 267 -8.34 20.97 7.11
CA PRO A 267 -8.01 21.20 8.53
C PRO A 267 -8.37 22.62 9.00
N ASP A 268 -8.07 23.65 8.19
CA ASP A 268 -8.42 25.04 8.50
C ASP A 268 -9.93 25.26 8.52
N PHE A 269 -10.65 24.72 7.52
CA PHE A 269 -12.11 24.80 7.45
C PHE A 269 -12.80 24.14 8.64
N ILE A 270 -12.38 22.92 9.01
CA ILE A 270 -12.95 22.21 10.15
C ILE A 270 -12.71 23.00 11.45
N ARG A 271 -11.49 23.52 11.65
CA ARG A 271 -11.14 24.33 12.82
C ARG A 271 -11.96 25.61 12.90
N ARG A 272 -12.03 26.39 11.83
CA ARG A 272 -12.80 27.66 11.76
C ARG A 272 -14.29 27.41 11.90
N GLY A 273 -14.81 26.36 11.25
CA GLY A 273 -16.22 25.98 11.32
C GLY A 273 -16.65 25.57 12.71
N LYS A 274 -15.85 24.78 13.43
CA LYS A 274 -16.10 24.46 14.84
C LYS A 274 -16.13 25.71 15.71
N ALA A 275 -15.15 26.61 15.57
CA ALA A 275 -15.10 27.85 16.34
C ALA A 275 -16.35 28.74 16.09
N LEU A 276 -16.80 28.80 14.83
CA LEU A 276 -18.01 29.54 14.44
C LEU A 276 -19.27 28.94 15.06
N LEU A 277 -19.48 27.61 14.96
CA LEU A 277 -20.64 26.93 15.55
C LEU A 277 -20.66 26.98 17.08
N LEU A 278 -19.49 27.10 17.71
CA LEU A 278 -19.35 27.27 19.15
C LEU A 278 -19.52 28.73 19.61
N GLY A 279 -19.76 29.68 18.70
CA GLY A 279 -19.87 31.10 19.03
C GLY A 279 -18.56 31.72 19.53
N GLN A 280 -17.42 31.08 19.26
CA GLN A 280 -16.09 31.54 19.71
C GLN A 280 -15.52 32.61 18.78
N THR A 281 -16.01 32.69 17.54
CA THR A 281 -15.56 33.67 16.54
C THR A 281 -16.69 34.01 15.57
N THR A 282 -16.59 35.16 14.92
CA THR A 282 -17.42 35.54 13.77
C THR A 282 -16.55 35.54 12.52
N ASP A 283 -16.95 34.76 11.50
CA ASP A 283 -16.16 34.59 10.28
C ASP A 283 -17.08 34.48 9.05
N PHE A 284 -17.36 35.63 8.44
CA PHE A 284 -18.25 35.72 7.27
C PHE A 284 -17.58 35.25 5.96
N THR A 285 -16.26 35.05 5.94
CA THR A 285 -15.56 34.62 4.72
C THR A 285 -15.48 33.11 4.60
N LEU A 286 -15.65 32.37 5.72
CA LEU A 286 -15.51 30.92 5.76
C LEU A 286 -16.44 30.19 4.78
N LEU A 287 -17.74 30.50 4.81
CA LEU A 287 -18.72 29.78 3.98
C LEU A 287 -18.46 29.98 2.47
N PRO A 288 -18.29 31.22 1.95
CA PRO A 288 -17.90 31.42 0.55
C PRO A 288 -16.58 30.73 0.17
N GLU A 289 -15.58 30.76 1.06
CA GLU A 289 -14.30 30.09 0.83
C GLU A 289 -14.44 28.56 0.69
N MET A 290 -15.29 27.95 1.52
CA MET A 290 -15.57 26.51 1.48
C MET A 290 -16.36 26.14 0.22
N GLN A 291 -17.36 26.93 -0.15
CA GLN A 291 -18.16 26.73 -1.36
C GLN A 291 -17.29 26.78 -2.63
N GLU A 292 -16.41 27.76 -2.74
CA GLU A 292 -15.50 27.86 -3.90
C GLU A 292 -14.50 26.70 -3.94
N ASN A 293 -13.93 26.31 -2.79
CA ASN A 293 -13.04 25.16 -2.72
C ASN A 293 -13.76 23.86 -3.13
N TYR A 294 -15.00 23.69 -2.68
CA TYR A 294 -15.82 22.53 -3.01
C TYR A 294 -16.19 22.51 -4.49
N LYS A 295 -16.50 23.66 -5.10
CA LYS A 295 -16.72 23.79 -6.55
C LYS A 295 -15.50 23.34 -7.37
N VAL A 296 -14.29 23.71 -6.96
CA VAL A 296 -13.05 23.22 -7.60
C VAL A 296 -12.90 21.71 -7.46
N LEU A 297 -13.21 21.14 -6.30
CA LEU A 297 -13.18 19.68 -6.14
C LEU A 297 -14.18 18.99 -7.09
N LYS A 298 -15.40 19.53 -7.24
CA LYS A 298 -16.41 18.96 -8.15
C LYS A 298 -15.96 18.96 -9.60
N SER A 299 -15.25 20.00 -10.07
CA SER A 299 -14.68 19.96 -11.41
C SER A 299 -13.63 18.86 -11.55
N VAL A 300 -12.79 18.66 -10.54
CA VAL A 300 -11.79 17.57 -10.53
C VAL A 300 -12.44 16.19 -10.53
N LEU A 301 -13.52 15.99 -9.75
CA LEU A 301 -14.32 14.75 -9.78
C LEU A 301 -14.86 14.46 -11.18
N ALA A 302 -15.42 15.46 -11.85
CA ALA A 302 -15.95 15.32 -13.20
C ALA A 302 -14.86 14.94 -14.21
N GLU A 303 -13.65 15.51 -14.09
CA GLU A 303 -12.50 15.18 -14.93
C GLU A 303 -12.05 13.72 -14.74
N PHE A 304 -11.94 13.24 -13.49
CA PHE A 304 -11.62 11.85 -13.22
C PHE A 304 -12.69 10.88 -13.72
N LEU A 305 -13.97 11.20 -13.52
CA LEU A 305 -15.07 10.36 -13.99
C LEU A 305 -15.12 10.28 -15.52
N ALA A 306 -14.95 11.40 -16.22
CA ALA A 306 -14.87 11.43 -17.68
C ALA A 306 -13.68 10.61 -18.20
N ARG A 307 -12.54 10.66 -17.50
CA ARG A 307 -11.37 9.87 -17.84
C ARG A 307 -11.60 8.37 -17.63
N LEU A 308 -12.24 7.97 -16.54
CA LEU A 308 -12.61 6.57 -16.30
C LEU A 308 -13.54 6.04 -17.37
N ALA A 309 -14.61 6.77 -17.69
CA ALA A 309 -15.54 6.39 -18.77
C ALA A 309 -14.82 6.25 -20.13
N SER A 310 -13.87 7.13 -20.43
CA SER A 310 -13.05 7.03 -21.65
C SER A 310 -12.17 5.78 -21.67
N LEU A 311 -11.62 5.36 -20.53
CA LEU A 311 -10.79 4.16 -20.42
C LEU A 311 -11.64 2.89 -20.53
N GLU A 312 -12.82 2.85 -19.90
CA GLU A 312 -13.77 1.73 -19.98
C GLU A 312 -14.28 1.52 -21.40
N ALA A 313 -14.61 2.60 -22.10
CA ALA A 313 -15.01 2.55 -23.51
C ALA A 313 -13.92 1.95 -24.41
N LYS A 314 -12.63 2.22 -24.12
CA LYS A 314 -11.50 1.63 -24.85
C LYS A 314 -11.30 0.15 -24.53
N GLN A 315 -11.59 -0.27 -23.30
CA GLN A 315 -11.45 -1.66 -22.86
C GLN A 315 -12.54 -2.57 -23.43
N ALA A 316 -13.75 -2.04 -23.68
CA ALA A 316 -14.86 -2.76 -24.29
C ALA A 316 -14.59 -3.24 -25.74
N VAL A 317 -13.52 -2.74 -26.38
CA VAL A 317 -13.14 -3.08 -27.77
C VAL A 317 -12.23 -4.33 -27.87
N GLY A 318 -11.93 -4.99 -26.75
CA GLY A 318 -11.45 -6.37 -26.74
C GLY A 318 -9.94 -6.56 -26.49
N ILE A 319 -9.65 -7.30 -25.42
CA ILE A 319 -8.60 -8.33 -25.18
C ILE A 319 -8.62 -8.56 -23.65
N SER A 320 -8.54 -9.81 -23.20
CA SER A 320 -8.34 -10.13 -21.79
C SER A 320 -6.97 -9.62 -21.33
N LEU A 321 -6.96 -8.51 -20.59
CA LEU A 321 -5.73 -7.83 -20.20
C LEU A 321 -5.16 -8.48 -18.92
N SER A 322 -3.88 -8.87 -18.98
CA SER A 322 -3.11 -9.32 -17.82
C SER A 322 -2.94 -8.18 -16.79
N TYR A 323 -2.73 -8.49 -15.50
CA TYR A 323 -2.36 -7.50 -14.48
C TYR A 323 -1.03 -6.77 -14.78
N LEU A 324 -0.24 -7.28 -15.73
CA LEU A 324 0.97 -6.65 -16.25
C LEU A 324 0.69 -5.66 -17.40
N ASP A 325 -0.55 -5.55 -17.86
CA ASP A 325 -0.92 -4.65 -18.94
C ASP A 325 -0.92 -3.19 -18.47
N ILE A 326 -0.18 -2.36 -19.19
CA ILE A 326 -0.05 -0.93 -18.93
C ILE A 326 -1.43 -0.25 -18.92
N GLN A 327 -2.38 -0.68 -19.77
CA GLN A 327 -3.72 -0.11 -19.79
C GLN A 327 -4.49 -0.42 -18.50
N MET A 328 -4.35 -1.63 -17.97
CA MET A 328 -4.96 -2.02 -16.71
C MET A 328 -4.36 -1.24 -15.54
N GLN A 329 -3.03 -1.08 -15.53
CA GLN A 329 -2.36 -0.27 -14.52
C GLN A 329 -2.83 1.19 -14.54
N ILE A 330 -2.98 1.78 -15.73
CA ILE A 330 -3.49 3.15 -15.88
C ILE A 330 -4.93 3.26 -15.37
N TYR A 331 -5.81 2.34 -15.77
CA TYR A 331 -7.22 2.34 -15.33
C TYR A 331 -7.32 2.25 -13.81
N THR A 332 -6.67 1.26 -13.19
CA THR A 332 -6.77 1.07 -11.74
C THR A 332 -6.14 2.22 -10.97
N SER A 333 -5.05 2.82 -11.48
CA SER A 333 -4.45 4.01 -10.87
C SER A 333 -5.44 5.19 -10.90
N HIS A 334 -6.12 5.41 -12.03
CA HIS A 334 -7.17 6.43 -12.12
C HIS A 334 -8.37 6.13 -11.22
N GLN A 335 -8.80 4.86 -11.12
CA GLN A 335 -9.91 4.46 -10.26
C GLN A 335 -9.58 4.70 -8.78
N ARG A 336 -8.34 4.45 -8.36
CA ARG A 336 -7.86 4.78 -7.01
C ARG A 336 -7.86 6.28 -6.76
N LEU A 337 -7.38 7.10 -7.70
CA LEU A 337 -7.39 8.56 -7.57
C LEU A 337 -8.81 9.13 -7.52
N TYR A 338 -9.72 8.57 -8.32
CA TYR A 338 -11.15 8.89 -8.23
C TYR A 338 -11.71 8.57 -6.84
N GLY A 339 -11.43 7.38 -6.30
CA GLY A 339 -11.82 7.01 -4.92
C GLY A 339 -11.25 7.95 -3.85
N VAL A 340 -9.99 8.36 -3.96
CA VAL A 340 -9.39 9.38 -3.08
C VAL A 340 -10.12 10.72 -3.20
N THR A 341 -10.52 11.09 -4.42
CA THR A 341 -11.28 12.34 -4.66
C THR A 341 -12.67 12.26 -4.02
N LEU A 342 -13.35 11.11 -4.06
CA LEU A 342 -14.63 10.88 -3.38
C LEU A 342 -14.49 11.02 -1.86
N VAL A 343 -13.44 10.46 -1.27
CA VAL A 343 -13.10 10.62 0.16
C VAL A 343 -12.94 12.10 0.51
N ILE A 344 -12.21 12.87 -0.29
CA ILE A 344 -12.05 14.31 -0.09
C ILE A 344 -13.41 15.02 -0.24
N GLY A 345 -14.24 14.57 -1.18
CA GLY A 345 -15.61 15.03 -1.38
C GLY A 345 -16.44 14.88 -0.13
N ILE A 346 -16.41 13.70 0.49
CA ILE A 346 -17.10 13.43 1.76
C ILE A 346 -16.60 14.37 2.87
N ILE A 347 -15.28 14.50 3.06
CA ILE A 347 -14.71 15.37 4.11
C ILE A 347 -15.20 16.82 3.96
N LEU A 348 -15.05 17.38 2.76
CA LEU A 348 -15.44 18.76 2.49
C LEU A 348 -16.96 18.95 2.55
N ASN A 349 -17.72 18.06 1.92
CA ASN A 349 -19.19 18.10 1.90
C ASN A 349 -19.77 18.08 3.32
N ARG A 350 -19.30 17.18 4.18
CA ARG A 350 -19.80 17.03 5.55
C ARG A 350 -19.53 18.29 6.38
N SER A 351 -18.32 18.84 6.27
CA SER A 351 -17.98 20.09 6.96
C SER A 351 -18.76 21.29 6.43
N LEU A 352 -19.01 21.36 5.12
CA LEU A 352 -19.77 22.43 4.47
C LEU A 352 -21.26 22.36 4.84
N SER A 353 -21.85 21.17 4.85
CA SER A 353 -23.27 20.96 5.16
C SER A 353 -23.65 21.41 6.56
N SER A 354 -22.71 21.37 7.51
CA SER A 354 -22.93 21.87 8.87
C SER A 354 -23.02 23.39 8.96
N LEU A 355 -22.60 24.13 7.93
CA LEU A 355 -22.62 25.59 7.88
C LEU A 355 -23.62 26.11 6.83
N ASP A 356 -23.76 25.42 5.70
CA ASP A 356 -24.67 25.77 4.60
C ASP A 356 -26.04 25.11 4.79
N VAL A 357 -26.80 25.58 5.78
CA VAL A 357 -28.10 25.00 6.16
C VAL A 357 -29.12 25.01 5.00
N LEU A 358 -29.04 26.01 4.11
CA LEU A 358 -29.95 26.13 2.97
C LEU A 358 -29.71 25.03 1.91
N ASN A 359 -28.45 24.68 1.65
CA ASN A 359 -28.09 23.66 0.68
C ASN A 359 -27.86 22.27 1.29
N ALA A 360 -27.97 22.13 2.62
CA ALA A 360 -27.69 20.88 3.33
C ALA A 360 -28.41 19.64 2.77
N PRO A 361 -29.71 19.68 2.37
CA PRO A 361 -30.36 18.53 1.76
C PRO A 361 -29.74 18.11 0.42
N SER A 362 -29.35 19.07 -0.42
CA SER A 362 -28.69 18.79 -1.70
C SER A 362 -27.28 18.24 -1.48
N LEU A 363 -26.55 18.77 -0.50
CA LEU A 363 -25.21 18.28 -0.16
C LEU A 363 -25.26 16.87 0.43
N GLN A 364 -26.28 16.56 1.24
CA GLN A 364 -26.53 15.21 1.76
C GLN A 364 -26.70 14.19 0.62
N ALA A 365 -27.59 14.49 -0.34
CA ALA A 365 -27.82 13.61 -1.49
C ALA A 365 -26.55 13.42 -2.33
N GLU A 366 -25.78 14.50 -2.56
CA GLU A 366 -24.49 14.42 -3.27
C GLU A 366 -23.47 13.55 -2.54
N CYS A 367 -23.42 13.63 -1.21
CA CYS A 367 -22.52 12.80 -0.41
C CYS A 367 -22.91 11.32 -0.44
N GLU A 368 -24.21 11.01 -0.51
CA GLU A 368 -24.69 9.63 -0.71
C GLU A 368 -24.26 9.09 -2.08
N GLU A 369 -24.25 9.91 -3.13
CA GLU A 369 -23.69 9.53 -4.43
C GLU A 369 -22.18 9.26 -4.36
N PHE A 370 -21.42 10.02 -3.55
CA PHE A 370 -20.01 9.71 -3.32
C PHE A 370 -19.81 8.36 -2.62
N VAL A 371 -20.66 8.05 -1.64
CA VAL A 371 -20.65 6.77 -0.93
C VAL A 371 -20.98 5.61 -1.87
N LYS A 372 -22.01 5.76 -2.71
CA LYS A 372 -22.34 4.78 -3.76
C LYS A 372 -21.19 4.62 -4.77
N GLY A 373 -20.48 5.70 -5.09
CA GLY A 373 -19.28 5.66 -5.92
C GLY A 373 -18.14 4.85 -5.29
N ILE A 374 -17.95 4.92 -3.97
CA ILE A 374 -16.99 4.06 -3.26
C ILE A 374 -17.45 2.59 -3.29
N ILE A 375 -18.75 2.36 -3.09
CA ILE A 375 -19.34 1.01 -3.14
C ILE A 375 -19.24 0.41 -4.56
N SER A 376 -19.30 1.21 -5.63
CA SER A 376 -19.22 0.67 -6.99
C SER A 376 -17.81 0.23 -7.37
N ILE A 377 -16.77 0.90 -6.84
CA ILE A 377 -15.37 0.60 -7.20
C ILE A 377 -14.68 -0.40 -6.25
N TRP A 378 -15.24 -0.71 -5.08
CA TRP A 378 -14.51 -1.47 -4.06
C TRP A 378 -14.13 -2.89 -4.54
N LYS A 379 -15.02 -3.60 -5.24
CA LYS A 379 -14.74 -4.97 -5.73
C LYS A 379 -13.58 -5.01 -6.69
N ASN A 380 -13.51 -4.01 -7.58
CA ASN A 380 -12.41 -3.88 -8.54
C ASN A 380 -11.09 -3.69 -7.80
N ILE A 381 -11.06 -2.78 -6.82
CA ILE A 381 -9.86 -2.50 -6.02
C ILE A 381 -9.49 -3.71 -5.13
N ALA A 382 -10.48 -4.44 -4.61
CA ALA A 382 -10.28 -5.62 -3.78
C ALA A 382 -9.60 -6.79 -4.51
N ASN A 383 -9.62 -6.82 -5.86
CA ASN A 383 -8.87 -7.81 -6.63
C ASN A 383 -7.35 -7.61 -6.52
N TYR A 384 -6.89 -6.45 -6.06
CA TYR A 384 -5.48 -6.11 -5.91
C TYR A 384 -4.93 -6.40 -4.50
N LYS A 385 -5.59 -7.26 -3.72
CA LYS A 385 -5.07 -7.72 -2.42
C LYS A 385 -3.74 -8.49 -2.57
N PRO A 386 -2.85 -8.46 -1.56
CA PRO A 386 -3.04 -7.82 -0.26
C PRO A 386 -2.57 -6.36 -0.19
N ILE A 387 -1.59 -5.96 -1.01
CA ILE A 387 -0.93 -4.65 -0.90
C ILE A 387 -1.59 -3.60 -1.81
N GLY A 388 -2.03 -4.02 -2.99
CA GLY A 388 -2.64 -3.12 -3.98
C GLY A 388 -3.98 -2.51 -3.55
N SER A 389 -4.68 -3.15 -2.61
CA SER A 389 -5.96 -2.68 -2.09
C SER A 389 -5.86 -1.81 -0.83
N ALA A 390 -4.65 -1.38 -0.42
CA ALA A 390 -4.40 -0.68 0.85
C ALA A 390 -5.24 0.61 1.05
N CYS A 391 -5.69 1.26 -0.04
CA CYS A 391 -6.51 2.46 0.05
C CYS A 391 -7.97 2.21 0.51
N LEU A 392 -8.47 0.97 0.44
CA LEU A 392 -9.87 0.68 0.76
C LEU A 392 -10.22 0.99 2.22
N GLY A 393 -9.26 0.89 3.15
CA GLY A 393 -9.50 1.22 4.56
C GLY A 393 -9.91 2.67 4.75
N LEU A 394 -9.20 3.58 4.09
CA LEU A 394 -9.55 5.00 4.07
C LEU A 394 -10.92 5.23 3.42
N PHE A 395 -11.21 4.52 2.32
CA PHE A 395 -12.43 4.73 1.56
C PHE A 395 -13.66 4.33 2.36
N LEU A 396 -13.65 3.13 2.95
CA LEU A 396 -14.80 2.60 3.70
C LEU A 396 -15.02 3.36 5.00
N ASN A 397 -13.96 3.72 5.72
CA ASN A 397 -14.07 4.54 6.93
C ASN A 397 -14.71 5.91 6.64
N MET A 398 -14.29 6.57 5.55
CA MET A 398 -14.91 7.85 5.17
C MET A 398 -16.32 7.66 4.61
N ALA A 399 -16.57 6.60 3.83
CA ALA A 399 -17.91 6.31 3.33
C ALA A 399 -18.92 6.13 4.47
N TRP A 400 -18.54 5.37 5.50
CA TRP A 400 -19.36 5.15 6.68
C TRP A 400 -19.65 6.46 7.41
N ALA A 401 -18.60 7.26 7.67
CA ALA A 401 -18.74 8.57 8.32
C ALA A 401 -19.51 9.60 7.46
N GLY A 402 -19.56 9.37 6.15
CA GLY A 402 -20.16 10.24 5.16
C GLY A 402 -21.65 10.00 4.91
N THR A 403 -22.27 8.94 5.39
CA THR A 403 -23.69 8.66 5.15
C THR A 403 -24.50 8.58 6.43
N SER A 404 -25.76 9.01 6.38
CA SER A 404 -26.77 8.77 7.42
C SER A 404 -27.74 7.64 7.03
N ASP A 405 -27.66 7.17 5.79
CA ASP A 405 -28.53 6.12 5.27
C ASP A 405 -28.15 4.77 5.90
N ILE A 406 -29.11 4.16 6.59
CA ILE A 406 -28.93 2.92 7.33
C ILE A 406 -28.60 1.76 6.39
N SER A 407 -29.20 1.72 5.20
CA SER A 407 -28.92 0.68 4.20
C SER A 407 -27.50 0.81 3.67
N LEU A 408 -27.06 2.02 3.31
CA LEU A 408 -25.69 2.24 2.84
C LEU A 408 -24.66 1.93 3.93
N ARG A 409 -24.93 2.29 5.20
CA ARG A 409 -24.05 1.91 6.32
C ARG A 409 -23.92 0.40 6.45
N LYS A 410 -25.03 -0.32 6.39
CA LYS A 410 -25.05 -1.78 6.46
C LYS A 410 -24.24 -2.40 5.32
N ASP A 411 -24.42 -1.91 4.08
CA ASP A 411 -23.64 -2.38 2.93
C ASP A 411 -22.13 -2.17 3.15
N ILE A 412 -21.74 -1.00 3.68
CA ILE A 412 -20.32 -0.69 4.00
C ILE A 412 -19.79 -1.62 5.08
N GLU A 413 -20.55 -1.86 6.15
CA GLU A 413 -20.19 -2.75 7.24
C GLU A 413 -20.03 -4.21 6.76
N GLU A 414 -20.91 -4.67 5.87
CA GLU A 414 -20.78 -5.98 5.22
C GLU A 414 -19.51 -6.05 4.36
N ILE A 415 -19.19 -5.01 3.59
CA ILE A 415 -17.95 -4.93 2.81
C ILE A 415 -16.73 -4.95 3.74
N MET A 416 -16.74 -4.18 4.82
CA MET A 416 -15.66 -4.17 5.81
C MET A 416 -15.47 -5.56 6.43
N ALA A 417 -16.56 -6.25 6.79
CA ALA A 417 -16.50 -7.61 7.32
C ALA A 417 -15.99 -8.64 6.28
N GLU A 418 -16.33 -8.49 4.99
CA GLU A 418 -15.78 -9.33 3.92
C GLU A 418 -14.27 -9.11 3.76
N LEU A 419 -13.83 -7.86 3.84
CA LEU A 419 -12.41 -7.53 3.82
C LEU A 419 -11.68 -8.04 5.07
N GLU A 420 -12.33 -8.09 6.24
CA GLU A 420 -11.73 -8.66 7.46
C GLU A 420 -11.66 -10.19 7.43
N SER A 421 -12.75 -10.86 7.06
CA SER A 421 -12.87 -12.32 7.07
C SER A 421 -11.99 -13.01 6.02
N GLY A 422 -11.73 -12.33 4.90
CA GLY A 422 -10.80 -12.80 3.87
C GLY A 422 -9.31 -12.58 4.19
N PHE A 423 -8.95 -12.01 5.35
CA PHE A 423 -7.59 -11.55 5.60
C PHE A 423 -6.87 -12.15 6.81
N ILE A 424 -5.59 -12.39 6.55
CA ILE A 424 -4.55 -12.76 7.49
C ILE A 424 -3.56 -11.57 7.67
N LEU A 425 -3.80 -10.39 7.06
CA LEU A 425 -2.90 -9.23 7.11
C LEU A 425 -3.52 -7.98 7.71
N GLY A 426 -2.66 -7.15 8.29
CA GLY A 426 -3.02 -5.99 9.08
C GLY A 426 -3.41 -4.73 8.30
N ASN A 427 -3.58 -4.78 6.98
CA ASN A 427 -3.91 -3.61 6.16
C ASN A 427 -5.26 -2.94 6.47
N PHE A 428 -6.10 -3.59 7.27
CA PHE A 428 -7.35 -3.03 7.77
C PHE A 428 -7.34 -3.02 9.29
N PRO A 429 -7.00 -1.89 9.93
CA PRO A 429 -7.26 -1.73 11.35
C PRO A 429 -8.76 -1.86 11.56
N LYS A 430 -9.18 -2.69 12.53
CA LYS A 430 -10.56 -2.73 12.99
C LYS A 430 -10.90 -1.36 13.56
N SER A 431 -11.57 -0.53 12.77
CA SER A 431 -12.13 0.71 13.28
C SER A 431 -13.39 0.35 14.04
N THR A 432 -13.40 0.60 15.34
CA THR A 432 -14.60 0.37 16.15
C THR A 432 -15.72 1.30 15.71
N HIS A 433 -16.98 0.89 15.88
CA HIS A 433 -18.13 1.78 15.63
C HIS A 433 -17.99 3.12 16.36
N ARG A 434 -17.37 3.12 17.56
CA ARG A 434 -17.07 4.33 18.31
C ARG A 434 -16.11 5.25 17.55
N GLU A 435 -14.99 4.73 17.06
CA GLU A 435 -14.01 5.53 16.29
C GLU A 435 -14.63 6.10 15.01
N LEU A 436 -15.47 5.31 14.32
CA LEU A 436 -16.18 5.76 13.13
C LEU A 436 -17.20 6.88 13.46
N ALA A 437 -17.95 6.76 14.55
CA ALA A 437 -18.87 7.79 15.02
C ALA A 437 -18.14 9.09 15.43
N GLU A 438 -16.95 8.97 16.03
CA GLU A 438 -16.12 10.14 16.35
C GLU A 438 -15.60 10.83 15.09
N VAL A 439 -15.27 10.09 14.04
CA VAL A 439 -14.90 10.65 12.72
C VAL A 439 -16.10 11.37 12.11
N GLU A 440 -17.28 10.75 12.10
CA GLU A 440 -18.53 11.37 11.64
C GLU A 440 -18.81 12.69 12.37
N GLY A 441 -18.77 12.67 13.71
CA GLY A 441 -19.02 13.87 14.51
C GLY A 441 -18.00 14.97 14.23
N HIS A 442 -16.73 14.62 14.04
CA HIS A 442 -15.69 15.58 13.67
C HIS A 442 -15.93 16.22 12.31
N LEU A 443 -16.31 15.43 11.29
CA LEU A 443 -16.64 15.94 9.95
C LEU A 443 -17.89 16.82 9.95
N ARG A 444 -18.86 16.54 10.81
CA ARG A 444 -20.06 17.37 11.04
C ARG A 444 -19.82 18.56 11.95
N LEU A 445 -18.57 18.84 12.33
CA LEU A 445 -18.18 19.96 13.18
C LEU A 445 -18.80 19.93 14.59
N LEU A 446 -19.18 18.74 15.07
CA LEU A 446 -19.67 18.55 16.42
C LEU A 446 -18.53 18.70 17.44
N LYS A 447 -18.89 19.00 18.70
CA LYS A 447 -17.93 18.96 19.81
C LYS A 447 -17.33 17.56 19.89
N SER A 448 -16.00 17.47 19.82
CA SER A 448 -15.31 16.24 20.18
C SER A 448 -15.55 15.98 21.67
N ALA A 449 -15.99 14.78 22.03
CA ALA A 449 -15.84 14.32 23.40
C ALA A 449 -14.34 14.44 23.74
N SER A 450 -14.01 15.22 24.77
CA SER A 450 -12.64 15.45 25.20
C SER A 450 -11.98 14.11 25.50
N TYR A 451 -10.94 13.78 24.75
CA TYR A 451 -10.02 12.72 25.11
C TYR A 451 -9.03 13.32 26.11
N ASP A 452 -9.41 13.34 27.38
CA ASP A 452 -8.42 13.48 28.45
C ASP A 452 -7.55 12.23 28.41
N GLY A 453 -6.28 12.41 28.08
CA GLY A 453 -5.27 11.36 28.03
C GLY A 453 -4.85 10.89 29.42
N GLN A 454 -5.81 10.48 30.24
CA GLN A 454 -5.58 9.71 31.45
C GLN A 454 -6.28 8.36 31.25
N ASP A 455 -5.61 7.28 31.66
CA ASP A 455 -6.02 5.87 31.62
C ASP A 455 -5.45 5.04 30.45
N ASP A 456 -4.13 4.81 30.50
CA ASP A 456 -3.58 3.49 30.11
C ASP A 456 -2.22 3.16 30.80
N GLU A 457 -1.99 3.64 32.02
CA GLU A 457 -0.86 3.21 32.87
C GLU A 457 -1.25 2.18 33.95
N GLY A 458 -2.49 1.66 33.91
CA GLY A 458 -3.05 0.86 34.99
C GLY A 458 -3.60 -0.50 34.58
N ARG A 459 -2.90 -1.28 33.75
CA ARG A 459 -3.27 -2.70 33.51
C ARG A 459 -2.11 -3.57 33.01
N GLN A 460 -0.99 -3.53 33.74
CA GLN A 460 -0.01 -4.63 33.76
C GLN A 460 0.48 -4.85 35.19
N ALA A 461 -0.37 -5.46 36.00
CA ALA A 461 0.01 -6.16 37.23
C ALA A 461 -1.15 -7.09 37.61
N GLU A 462 -1.15 -8.28 37.02
CA GLU A 462 -1.50 -9.57 37.64
C GLU A 462 -1.20 -10.72 36.67
#